data_AF-A0A212RDJ8-F1
#
_entry.id   AF-A0A212RDJ8-F1
#
_cell.length_a   1.000
_cell.length_b   1.000
_cell.length_c   1.000
_cell.angle_alpha   90.00
_cell.angle_beta   90.00
_cell.angle_gamma   90.00
#
_symmetry.space_group_name_H-M   'P 1'
#
loop_
_entity.id
_entity.type
_entity.pdbx_description
1 polymer ?
#
loop_
_entity_poly.entity_id
_entity_poly.type
_entity_poly.pdbx_seq_one_letter_code
_entity_poly.pdbx_strand_id
1 'polypeptide(L)'
;MSEAEPRGPEALSAESIALSRVQVGSLIANTATCQEAAISHLAANQVHAQRAAFGTARGVRMEFRESAVGLASSQEAELHKSWAGLVLARNLRMHGGRAGLILARSVEGTPAGPQASWIGLLLGLLLGTLLGWTLSRRVRVMKPTSRG
;
A
#
# COMPACT_ATOMS: atom_id res chain seq x y z
N MET A 1 -3.82 -42.03 -31.56
CA MET A 1 -3.69 -40.61 -31.95
C MET A 1 -4.59 -39.82 -31.02
N SER A 2 -4.03 -39.11 -30.04
CA SER A 2 -4.72 -38.09 -29.25
C SER A 2 -3.91 -36.82 -29.40
N GLU A 3 -4.55 -35.79 -29.95
CA GLU A 3 -3.99 -34.47 -30.21
C GLU A 3 -3.56 -33.80 -28.90
N ALA A 4 -2.30 -33.34 -28.88
CA ALA A 4 -1.76 -32.50 -27.83
C ALA A 4 -2.28 -31.06 -28.03
N GLU A 5 -3.00 -30.55 -27.04
CA GLU A 5 -3.50 -29.18 -27.00
C GLU A 5 -2.30 -28.19 -26.90
N PRO A 6 -2.26 -27.12 -27.72
CA PRO A 6 -1.11 -26.23 -27.78
C PRO A 6 -1.05 -25.34 -26.53
N ARG A 7 0.07 -25.42 -25.80
CA ARG A 7 0.41 -24.53 -24.68
C ARG A 7 0.41 -23.08 -25.18
N GLY A 8 -0.50 -22.27 -24.66
CA GLY A 8 -0.59 -20.83 -24.89
C GLY A 8 0.65 -20.06 -24.45
N PRO A 9 0.79 -18.81 -24.91
CA PRO A 9 2.06 -18.17 -25.21
C PRO A 9 2.96 -17.98 -23.98
N GLU A 10 4.11 -18.62 -24.06
CA GLU A 10 5.28 -18.45 -23.22
C GLU A 10 5.85 -17.03 -23.44
N ALA A 11 5.25 -16.06 -22.75
CA ALA A 11 5.83 -14.74 -22.59
C ALA A 11 6.99 -14.84 -21.60
N LEU A 12 8.22 -14.91 -22.13
CA LEU A 12 9.46 -14.73 -21.37
C LEU A 12 9.49 -13.30 -20.76
N SER A 13 8.85 -13.17 -19.59
CA SER A 13 8.77 -12.00 -18.71
C SER A 13 9.44 -12.42 -17.40
N ALA A 14 10.48 -11.72 -16.94
CA ALA A 14 11.29 -12.13 -15.77
C ALA A 14 10.41 -12.63 -14.59
N GLU A 15 10.49 -13.94 -14.34
CA GLU A 15 9.31 -14.79 -14.11
C GLU A 15 8.87 -14.87 -12.65
N SER A 16 9.80 -14.97 -11.72
CA SER A 16 9.55 -14.98 -10.28
C SER A 16 10.89 -14.87 -9.56
N ILE A 17 11.01 -14.00 -8.57
CA ILE A 17 12.24 -13.86 -7.77
C ILE A 17 11.96 -14.31 -6.35
N ALA A 18 12.68 -15.33 -5.90
CA ALA A 18 12.67 -15.79 -4.52
C ALA A 18 13.96 -15.31 -3.82
N LEU A 19 13.79 -14.52 -2.76
CA LEU A 19 14.88 -14.03 -1.92
C LEU A 19 14.74 -14.63 -0.52
N SER A 20 15.85 -15.15 0.00
CA SER A 20 15.91 -15.68 1.37
C SER A 20 17.19 -15.21 2.07
N ARG A 21 17.06 -14.59 3.25
CA ARG A 21 18.21 -14.15 4.09
C ARG A 21 19.21 -13.26 3.35
N VAL A 22 18.69 -12.31 2.58
CA VAL A 22 19.49 -11.38 1.79
C VAL A 22 19.07 -9.94 2.03
N GLN A 23 20.01 -9.02 1.78
CA GLN A 23 19.75 -7.59 1.72
C GLN A 23 19.88 -7.13 0.28
N VAL A 24 18.85 -6.44 -0.23
CA VAL A 24 18.79 -5.97 -1.61
C VAL A 24 18.44 -4.49 -1.61
N GLY A 25 19.18 -3.68 -2.38
CA GLY A 25 18.87 -2.26 -2.49
C GLY A 25 17.56 -2.02 -3.23
N SER A 26 17.43 -2.60 -4.43
CA SER A 26 16.24 -2.47 -5.28
C SER A 26 15.90 -3.81 -5.92
N LEU A 27 14.62 -4.20 -5.87
CA LEU A 27 14.09 -5.39 -6.52
C LEU A 27 12.91 -4.99 -7.42
N ILE A 28 13.00 -5.32 -8.70
CA ILE A 28 11.92 -5.18 -9.67
C ILE A 28 11.63 -6.57 -10.25
N ALA A 29 10.40 -7.05 -10.09
CA ALA A 29 10.00 -8.38 -10.53
C ALA A 29 8.53 -8.42 -10.93
N ASN A 30 8.07 -9.45 -11.64
CA ASN A 30 6.64 -9.69 -11.76
C ASN A 30 6.07 -10.24 -10.44
N THR A 31 6.73 -11.26 -9.91
CA THR A 31 6.42 -11.90 -8.63
C THR A 31 7.66 -11.88 -7.75
N ALA A 32 7.52 -11.44 -6.50
CA ALA A 32 8.59 -11.41 -5.51
C ALA A 32 8.18 -12.18 -4.26
N THR A 33 8.91 -13.26 -3.95
CA THR A 33 8.78 -14.01 -2.70
C THR A 33 9.97 -13.71 -1.81
N CYS A 34 9.75 -13.07 -0.68
CA CYS A 34 10.81 -12.57 0.19
C CYS A 34 10.68 -13.21 1.58
N GLN A 35 11.69 -13.97 2.00
CA GLN A 35 11.72 -14.59 3.33
C GLN A 35 12.95 -14.13 4.09
N GLU A 36 12.77 -13.54 5.28
CA GLU A 36 13.89 -13.05 6.10
C GLU A 36 14.82 -12.10 5.31
N ALA A 37 14.24 -11.32 4.40
CA ALA A 37 14.97 -10.42 3.51
C ALA A 37 14.76 -8.96 3.91
N ALA A 38 15.75 -8.12 3.63
CA ALA A 38 15.66 -6.67 3.82
C ALA A 38 15.81 -5.97 2.46
N ILE A 39 14.78 -5.23 2.02
CA ILE A 39 14.77 -4.59 0.71
C ILE A 39 14.45 -3.10 0.84
N SER A 40 15.31 -2.21 0.36
CA SER A 40 15.02 -0.76 0.46
C SER A 40 13.89 -0.35 -0.49
N HIS A 41 13.91 -0.84 -1.74
CA HIS A 41 12.90 -0.56 -2.75
C HIS A 41 12.42 -1.84 -3.43
N LEU A 42 11.12 -2.12 -3.34
CA LEU A 42 10.48 -3.26 -3.99
C LEU A 42 9.39 -2.77 -4.95
N ALA A 43 9.45 -3.19 -6.21
CA ALA A 43 8.38 -3.01 -7.18
C ALA A 43 8.04 -4.36 -7.83
N ALA A 44 6.89 -4.94 -7.50
CA ALA A 44 6.42 -6.16 -8.15
C ALA A 44 4.90 -6.24 -8.26
N ASN A 45 4.37 -6.90 -9.29
CA ASN A 45 2.93 -7.07 -9.42
C ASN A 45 2.35 -7.88 -8.26
N GLN A 46 3.05 -8.95 -7.88
CA GLN A 46 2.72 -9.77 -6.72
C GLN A 46 3.89 -9.82 -5.74
N VAL A 47 3.60 -9.60 -4.45
CA VAL A 47 4.59 -9.68 -3.37
C VAL A 47 4.08 -10.64 -2.30
N HIS A 48 4.89 -11.64 -1.96
CA HIS A 48 4.70 -12.48 -0.79
C HIS A 48 5.91 -12.31 0.12
N ALA A 49 5.69 -11.74 1.29
CA ALA A 49 6.75 -11.44 2.24
C ALA A 49 6.49 -12.16 3.56
N GLN A 50 7.51 -12.84 4.07
CA GLN A 50 7.47 -13.47 5.38
C GLN A 50 8.71 -13.10 6.19
N ARG A 51 8.50 -12.52 7.38
CA ARG A 51 9.58 -12.06 8.26
C ARG A 51 10.59 -11.14 7.54
N ALA A 52 10.11 -10.32 6.61
CA ALA A 52 10.93 -9.45 5.78
C ALA A 52 10.74 -7.97 6.15
N ALA A 53 11.71 -7.13 5.80
CA ALA A 53 11.69 -5.70 6.04
C ALA A 53 11.81 -4.92 4.73
N PHE A 54 10.95 -3.94 4.52
CA PHE A 54 10.92 -3.13 3.30
C PHE A 54 10.97 -1.65 3.64
N GLY A 55 11.80 -0.87 2.94
CA GLY A 55 11.71 0.59 3.00
C GLY A 55 10.44 1.08 2.29
N THR A 56 10.37 0.76 1.00
CA THR A 56 9.22 1.04 0.14
C THR A 56 8.84 -0.21 -0.66
N ALA A 57 7.54 -0.51 -0.75
CA ALA A 57 7.00 -1.62 -1.53
C ALA A 57 5.84 -1.12 -2.40
N ARG A 58 5.90 -1.43 -3.70
CA ARG A 58 4.88 -1.05 -4.69
C ARG A 58 4.46 -2.26 -5.52
N GLY A 59 3.17 -2.39 -5.80
CA GLY A 59 2.64 -3.58 -6.47
C GLY A 59 1.14 -3.58 -6.68
N VAL A 60 0.62 -4.65 -7.25
CA VAL A 60 -0.83 -4.81 -7.45
C VAL A 60 -1.43 -5.53 -6.24
N ARG A 61 -0.89 -6.70 -5.91
CA ARG A 61 -1.29 -7.52 -4.76
C ARG A 61 -0.06 -7.77 -3.87
N MET A 62 -0.18 -7.44 -2.59
CA MET A 62 0.88 -7.66 -1.61
C MET A 62 0.37 -8.40 -0.40
N GLU A 63 1.13 -9.38 0.05
CA GLU A 63 0.90 -10.10 1.29
C GLU A 63 2.14 -10.02 2.16
N PHE A 64 1.96 -9.47 3.36
CA PHE A 64 3.01 -9.31 4.37
C PHE A 64 2.65 -10.15 5.59
N ARG A 65 3.51 -11.11 5.94
CA ARG A 65 3.40 -11.93 7.14
C ARG A 65 4.57 -11.66 8.06
N GLU A 66 4.28 -11.24 9.29
CA GLU A 66 5.28 -10.94 10.32
C GLU A 66 6.41 -10.02 9.81
N SER A 67 6.05 -9.11 8.89
CA SER A 67 6.99 -8.29 8.13
C SER A 67 6.84 -6.82 8.51
N ALA A 68 7.86 -6.02 8.21
CA ALA A 68 7.86 -4.58 8.42
C ALA A 68 7.95 -3.85 7.07
N VAL A 69 7.12 -2.84 6.83
CA VAL A 69 7.18 -2.01 5.62
C VAL A 69 7.11 -0.53 5.99
N GLY A 70 8.02 0.30 5.48
CA GLY A 70 7.97 1.74 5.69
C GLY A 70 6.78 2.35 4.95
N LEU A 71 6.75 2.19 3.64
CA LEU A 71 5.67 2.64 2.76
C LEU A 71 5.22 1.50 1.84
N ALA A 72 3.95 1.13 1.91
CA ALA A 72 3.33 0.15 1.01
C ALA A 72 2.31 0.85 0.10
N SER A 73 2.41 0.66 -1.22
CA SER A 73 1.44 1.16 -2.20
C SER A 73 0.93 0.05 -3.10
N SER A 74 -0.34 -0.32 -2.96
CA SER A 74 -0.94 -1.40 -3.73
C SER A 74 -2.40 -1.17 -4.14
N GLN A 75 -2.94 -2.05 -4.97
CA GLN A 75 -4.40 -2.13 -5.12
C GLN A 75 -4.97 -2.98 -3.99
N GLU A 76 -4.34 -4.11 -3.72
CA GLU A 76 -4.71 -5.05 -2.66
C GLU A 76 -3.51 -5.28 -1.76
N ALA A 77 -3.67 -5.04 -0.46
CA ALA A 77 -2.65 -5.31 0.54
C ALA A 77 -3.25 -6.15 1.66
N GLU A 78 -2.50 -7.16 2.09
CA GLU A 78 -2.86 -8.02 3.19
C GLU A 78 -1.72 -8.06 4.20
N LEU A 79 -2.00 -7.71 5.45
CA LEU A 79 -1.04 -7.66 6.53
C LEU A 79 -1.45 -8.64 7.62
N HIS A 80 -0.59 -9.62 7.88
CA HIS A 80 -0.71 -10.60 8.95
C HIS A 80 0.37 -10.34 9.99
N LYS A 81 0.00 -9.94 11.20
CA LYS A 81 0.93 -9.63 12.30
C LYS A 81 2.11 -8.75 11.87
N SER A 82 1.87 -7.85 10.92
CA SER A 82 2.90 -7.05 10.26
C SER A 82 2.85 -5.59 10.71
N TRP A 83 3.96 -4.88 10.54
CA TRP A 83 4.07 -3.45 10.82
C TRP A 83 4.20 -2.66 9.53
N ALA A 84 3.40 -1.60 9.39
CA ALA A 84 3.51 -0.66 8.29
C ALA A 84 3.64 0.78 8.80
N GLY A 85 4.51 1.59 8.20
CA GLY A 85 4.53 3.03 8.47
C GLY A 85 3.32 3.71 7.81
N LEU A 86 3.30 3.67 6.48
CA LEU A 86 2.25 4.22 5.62
C LEU A 86 1.74 3.13 4.66
N VAL A 87 0.42 2.96 4.59
CA VAL A 87 -0.22 2.06 3.62
C VAL A 87 -1.16 2.85 2.72
N LEU A 88 -0.94 2.75 1.41
CA LEU A 88 -1.76 3.32 0.34
C LEU A 88 -2.34 2.15 -0.46
N ALA A 89 -3.56 1.72 -0.14
CA ALA A 89 -4.19 0.55 -0.77
C ALA A 89 -5.60 0.87 -1.28
N ARG A 90 -6.13 0.19 -2.31
CA ARG A 90 -7.59 0.28 -2.56
C ARG A 90 -8.33 -0.58 -1.55
N ASN A 91 -7.92 -1.83 -1.41
CA ASN A 91 -8.44 -2.78 -0.44
C ASN A 91 -7.30 -3.22 0.49
N LEU A 92 -7.47 -2.98 1.78
CA LEU A 92 -6.54 -3.38 2.82
C LEU A 92 -7.18 -4.44 3.70
N ARG A 93 -6.51 -5.59 3.89
CA ARG A 93 -6.88 -6.62 4.85
C ARG A 93 -5.85 -6.66 5.97
N MET A 94 -6.30 -6.53 7.21
CA MET A 94 -5.42 -6.60 8.38
C MET A 94 -5.85 -7.71 9.33
N HIS A 95 -5.02 -8.74 9.44
CA HIS A 95 -5.18 -9.88 10.33
C HIS A 95 -4.21 -9.76 11.52
N GLY A 96 -4.29 -8.61 12.20
CA GLY A 96 -3.37 -8.23 13.28
C GLY A 96 -2.11 -7.52 12.79
N GLY A 97 -1.44 -6.83 13.71
CA GLY A 97 -0.31 -5.93 13.39
C GLY A 97 -0.68 -4.46 13.56
N ARG A 98 0.21 -3.57 13.09
CA ARG A 98 0.10 -2.12 13.29
C ARG A 98 0.40 -1.38 12.01
N ALA A 99 -0.35 -0.33 11.74
CA ALA A 99 -0.05 0.62 10.69
C ALA A 99 -0.04 2.03 11.30
N GLY A 100 0.95 2.86 10.95
CA GLY A 100 1.00 4.25 11.42
C GLY A 100 -0.09 5.10 10.77
N LEU A 101 -0.15 5.07 9.44
CA LEU A 101 -1.17 5.76 8.65
C LEU A 101 -1.69 4.84 7.54
N ILE A 102 -3.02 4.75 7.41
CA ILE A 102 -3.69 4.00 6.35
C ILE A 102 -4.50 4.96 5.51
N LEU A 103 -4.22 5.00 4.21
CA LEU A 103 -5.10 5.57 3.19
C LEU A 103 -5.60 4.41 2.35
N ALA A 104 -6.83 3.97 2.62
CA ALA A 104 -7.47 2.93 1.83
C ALA A 104 -8.94 3.21 1.56
N ARG A 105 -9.44 2.70 0.43
CA ARG A 105 -10.86 2.80 0.07
C ARG A 105 -11.72 1.85 0.91
N SER A 106 -11.19 0.65 1.16
CA SER A 106 -11.79 -0.36 2.03
C SER A 106 -10.73 -0.92 2.96
N VAL A 107 -11.07 -1.07 4.24
CA VAL A 107 -10.23 -1.73 5.24
C VAL A 107 -11.06 -2.84 5.89
N GLU A 108 -10.64 -4.08 5.71
CA GLU A 108 -11.23 -5.26 6.33
C GLU A 108 -10.32 -5.77 7.45
N GLY A 109 -10.85 -5.87 8.66
CA GLY A 109 -10.13 -6.34 9.85
C GLY A 109 -10.03 -5.31 10.97
N THR A 110 -9.60 -5.75 12.15
CA THR A 110 -9.41 -4.90 13.32
C THR A 110 -7.95 -4.46 13.41
N PRO A 111 -7.60 -3.22 12.98
CA PRO A 111 -6.27 -2.69 13.27
C PRO A 111 -6.08 -2.67 14.79
N ALA A 112 -5.06 -3.36 15.29
CA ALA A 112 -4.76 -3.39 16.72
C ALA A 112 -4.14 -2.05 17.12
N GLY A 113 -4.99 -1.05 17.35
CA GLY A 113 -4.57 0.28 17.78
C GLY A 113 -5.75 1.16 18.17
N PRO A 114 -5.89 1.57 19.44
CA PRO A 114 -6.87 2.59 19.88
C PRO A 114 -6.61 3.98 19.24
N GLN A 115 -5.60 4.10 18.39
CA GLN A 115 -5.14 5.34 17.75
C GLN A 115 -5.62 5.51 16.30
N ALA A 116 -6.36 4.56 15.72
CA ALA A 116 -6.83 4.70 14.34
C ALA A 116 -8.02 5.67 14.20
N SER A 117 -8.92 5.75 15.20
CA SER A 117 -10.14 6.58 15.10
C SER A 117 -9.87 8.08 15.19
N TRP A 118 -9.05 8.54 16.15
CA TRP A 118 -8.78 9.97 16.33
C TRP A 118 -7.91 10.58 15.21
N ILE A 119 -6.94 9.84 14.67
CA ILE A 119 -6.07 10.33 13.57
C ILE A 119 -6.86 10.43 12.26
N GLY A 120 -7.73 9.46 11.96
CA GLY A 120 -8.63 9.55 10.79
C GLY A 120 -9.59 10.74 10.87
N LEU A 121 -10.14 11.01 12.07
CA LEU A 121 -10.94 12.20 12.34
C LEU A 121 -10.13 13.50 12.17
N LEU A 122 -8.91 13.56 12.71
CA LEU A 122 -8.03 14.74 12.59
C LEU A 122 -7.63 15.00 11.14
N LEU A 123 -7.31 13.96 10.36
CA LEU A 123 -6.99 14.07 8.94
C LEU A 123 -8.22 14.48 8.12
N GLY A 124 -9.38 13.89 8.39
CA GLY A 124 -10.65 14.30 7.78
C GLY A 124 -11.00 15.76 8.08
N LEU A 125 -10.78 16.20 9.33
CA LEU A 125 -10.98 17.58 9.76
C LEU A 125 -9.98 18.53 9.10
N LEU A 126 -8.69 18.17 9.04
CA LEU A 126 -7.66 18.97 8.39
C LEU A 126 -7.90 19.10 6.89
N LEU A 127 -8.23 18.01 6.19
CA LEU A 127 -8.55 18.05 4.77
C LEU A 127 -9.83 18.83 4.51
N GLY A 128 -10.88 18.60 5.31
CA GLY A 128 -12.16 19.32 5.21
C GLY A 128 -12.01 20.82 5.45
N THR A 129 -11.21 21.23 6.44
CA THR A 129 -10.94 22.64 6.72
C THR A 129 -10.08 23.29 5.63
N LEU A 130 -9.10 22.59 5.07
CA LEU A 130 -8.27 23.11 3.97
C LEU A 130 -9.08 23.31 2.69
N LEU A 131 -9.94 22.34 2.34
CA LEU A 131 -10.87 22.43 1.19
C LEU A 131 -11.93 23.52 1.40
N GLY A 132 -12.54 23.58 2.59
CA GLY A 132 -13.50 24.62 2.94
C GLY A 132 -12.88 26.01 2.87
N TRP A 133 -11.64 26.17 3.33
CA TRP A 133 -10.92 27.45 3.30
C TRP A 133 -10.55 27.88 1.89
N THR A 134 -10.08 26.96 1.04
CA THR A 134 -9.75 27.25 -0.36
C THR A 134 -10.99 27.64 -1.17
N LEU A 135 -12.12 26.94 -0.97
CA LEU A 135 -13.40 27.31 -1.58
C LEU A 135 -13.91 28.67 -1.07
N SER A 136 -13.83 28.91 0.25
CA SER A 136 -14.24 30.17 0.86
C SER A 136 -13.41 31.37 0.38
N ARG A 137 -12.12 31.17 0.12
CA ARG A 137 -11.26 32.20 -0.49
C ARG A 137 -11.71 32.55 -1.90
N ARG A 138 -12.17 31.57 -2.70
CA ARG A 138 -12.67 31.85 -4.06
C ARG A 138 -14.01 32.58 -4.05
N VAL A 139 -14.92 32.23 -3.15
CA VAL A 139 -16.22 32.93 -3.03
C VAL A 139 -16.05 34.39 -2.57
N ARG A 140 -15.06 34.68 -1.71
CA ARG A 140 -14.84 36.04 -1.19
C ARG A 140 -14.29 37.02 -2.24
N VAL A 141 -13.70 36.52 -3.33
CA VAL A 141 -13.21 37.36 -4.46
C VAL A 141 -14.37 37.81 -5.37
N MET A 142 -15.55 37.18 -5.29
CA MET A 142 -16.71 37.52 -6.13
C MET A 142 -17.79 38.35 -5.42
N LYS A 143 -17.48 39.03 -4.30
CA LYS A 143 -18.33 40.13 -3.82
C LYS A 143 -17.85 41.43 -4.46
N PRO A 144 -18.50 41.93 -5.54
CA PRO A 144 -18.24 43.28 -5.99
C PRO A 144 -18.69 44.24 -4.88
N THR A 145 -17.78 45.15 -4.57
CA THR A 145 -17.98 46.35 -3.79
C THR A 145 -19.14 47.16 -4.38
N SER A 146 -20.36 46.92 -3.91
CA SER A 146 -21.47 47.85 -4.09
C SER A 146 -21.31 48.96 -3.05
N ARG A 147 -20.52 49.98 -3.41
CA ARG A 147 -20.66 51.32 -2.83
C ARG A 147 -21.98 51.89 -3.34
N GLY A 148 -22.89 52.17 -2.42
CA GLY A 148 -24.07 53.02 -2.56
C GLY A 148 -24.31 53.63 -1.19
#